data_AF-A0A131YEL2-F1
#
_entry.id   AF-A0A131YEL2-F1
#
_cell.length_a   1.000
_cell.length_b   1.000
_cell.length_c   1.000
_cell.angle_alpha   90.00
_cell.angle_beta   90.00
_cell.angle_gamma   90.00
#
_symmetry.space_group_name_H-M   'P 1'
#
loop_
_entity.id
_entity.type
_entity.pdbx_description
1 polymer ?
#
loop_
_entity_poly.entity_id
_entity_poly.type
_entity_poly.pdbx_seq_one_letter_code
_entity_poly.pdbx_strand_id
1 'polypeptide(L)'
;MGKTAPRQTIKSGVVHKVPCGHCDATYIGETGRKRSTRLKEHKGDVAKATHATPCKTELVEHCWTTGHAFDFSNATTLAREQSNGG
;
A
#
# COMPACT_ATOMS: atom_id res chain seq x y z
N MET A 1 12.27 -38.92 3.29
CA MET A 1 11.91 -37.82 4.21
C MET A 1 12.18 -36.49 3.51
N GLY A 2 11.21 -35.57 3.55
CA GLY A 2 10.99 -34.52 2.54
C GLY A 2 12.08 -33.46 2.41
N LYS A 3 12.46 -33.18 1.16
CA LYS A 3 13.22 -31.99 0.76
C LYS A 3 12.26 -30.80 0.75
N THR A 4 12.20 -30.01 1.81
CA THR A 4 11.45 -28.75 1.79
C THR A 4 12.29 -27.74 1.00
N ALA A 5 11.93 -27.57 -0.28
CA ALA A 5 12.48 -26.51 -1.13
C ALA A 5 12.41 -25.15 -0.40
N PRO A 6 13.38 -24.25 -0.58
CA PRO A 6 13.19 -22.88 -0.11
C PRO A 6 11.91 -22.37 -0.76
N ARG A 7 10.92 -22.03 0.07
CA ARG A 7 9.69 -21.38 -0.35
C ARG A 7 10.12 -20.11 -1.06
N GLN A 8 10.25 -20.18 -2.38
CA GLN A 8 10.49 -19.02 -3.23
C GLN A 8 9.31 -18.10 -2.99
N THR A 9 9.48 -17.22 -2.01
CA THR A 9 8.57 -16.12 -1.79
C THR A 9 8.98 -15.17 -2.90
N ILE A 10 8.36 -15.34 -4.07
CA ILE A 10 8.43 -14.34 -5.14
C ILE A 10 7.76 -13.09 -4.55
N LYS A 11 8.54 -12.32 -3.78
CA LYS A 11 8.15 -11.01 -3.30
C LYS A 11 8.28 -10.11 -4.52
N SER A 12 7.30 -10.18 -5.43
CA SER A 12 7.17 -9.18 -6.47
C SER A 12 6.69 -7.91 -5.75
N GLY A 13 7.65 -7.22 -5.15
CA GLY A 13 7.42 -5.93 -4.50
C GLY A 13 6.96 -4.96 -5.57
N VAL A 14 5.74 -4.47 -5.41
CA VAL A 14 5.19 -3.43 -6.29
C VAL A 14 5.14 -2.15 -5.48
N VAL A 15 5.90 -1.15 -5.94
CA VAL A 15 5.88 0.20 -5.37
C VAL A 15 4.76 0.95 -6.07
N HIS A 16 3.81 1.47 -5.30
CA HIS A 16 2.68 2.24 -5.80
C HIS A 16 2.71 3.66 -5.28
N LYS A 17 2.33 4.61 -6.13
CA LYS A 17 2.11 6.02 -5.86
C LYS A 17 0.61 6.29 -5.85
N VAL A 18 0.10 6.91 -4.80
CA VAL A 18 -1.32 7.32 -4.67
C VAL A 18 -1.37 8.81 -4.40
N PRO A 19 -1.85 9.65 -5.34
CA PRO A 19 -1.98 11.09 -5.10
C PRO A 19 -3.13 11.39 -4.15
N CYS A 20 -2.99 12.45 -3.35
CA CYS A 20 -4.10 13.03 -2.61
C CYS A 20 -5.03 13.76 -3.58
N GLY A 21 -6.35 13.65 -3.40
CA GLY A 21 -7.33 14.33 -4.25
C GLY A 21 -7.54 15.81 -3.90
N HIS A 22 -6.95 16.27 -2.80
CA HIS A 22 -7.21 17.60 -2.23
C HIS A 22 -5.95 18.47 -2.09
N CYS A 23 -4.75 17.91 -2.25
CA CYS A 23 -3.48 18.63 -2.14
C CYS A 23 -2.37 17.90 -2.91
N ASP A 24 -1.20 18.54 -3.04
CA ASP A 24 -0.03 17.98 -3.73
C ASP A 24 0.64 16.80 -3.00
N ALA A 25 0.13 16.39 -1.84
CA ALA A 25 0.64 15.25 -1.11
C ALA A 25 0.44 13.94 -1.89
N THR A 26 1.38 13.03 -1.74
CA THR A 26 1.31 11.72 -2.39
C THR A 26 1.82 10.64 -1.44
N TYR A 27 1.10 9.52 -1.38
CA TYR A 27 1.54 8.33 -0.65
C TYR A 27 2.33 7.40 -1.57
N ILE A 28 3.50 6.94 -1.14
CA ILE A 28 4.29 5.92 -1.82
C ILE A 28 4.43 4.73 -0.88
N GLY A 29 3.95 3.56 -1.31
CA GLY A 29 4.00 2.34 -0.51
C GLY A 29 4.46 1.15 -1.33
N GLU A 30 5.36 0.35 -0.77
CA GLU A 30 5.70 -0.97 -1.30
C GLU A 30 4.72 -2.03 -0.81
N THR A 31 4.40 -3.00 -1.66
CA THR A 31 3.66 -4.17 -1.23
C THR A 31 4.04 -5.41 -2.01
N GLY A 32 4.21 -6.53 -1.29
CA GLY A 32 4.28 -7.86 -1.90
C GLY A 32 2.90 -8.50 -2.16
N ARG A 33 1.80 -7.79 -1.87
CA ARG A 33 0.42 -8.23 -2.13
C ARG A 33 -0.13 -7.53 -3.37
N LYS A 34 -1.26 -8.01 -3.90
CA LYS A 34 -1.96 -7.31 -5.01
C LYS A 34 -2.39 -5.90 -4.57
N ARG A 35 -2.10 -4.88 -5.38
CA ARG A 35 -2.49 -3.46 -5.18
C ARG A 35 -3.92 -3.30 -4.68
N SER A 36 -4.88 -3.95 -5.35
CA SER A 36 -6.31 -3.82 -5.04
C SER A 36 -6.67 -4.32 -3.63
N THR A 37 -5.96 -5.34 -3.13
CA THR A 37 -6.14 -5.82 -1.75
C THR A 37 -5.66 -4.78 -0.75
N ARG A 38 -4.44 -4.24 -0.93
CA ARG A 38 -3.90 -3.19 -0.05
C ARG A 38 -4.75 -1.93 -0.06
N LEU A 39 -5.30 -1.55 -1.22
CA LEU A 39 -6.19 -0.40 -1.33
C LEU A 39 -7.48 -0.57 -0.52
N LYS A 40 -8.06 -1.77 -0.54
CA LYS A 40 -9.25 -2.09 0.28
C LYS A 40 -8.91 -2.09 1.77
N GLU A 41 -7.75 -2.65 2.16
CA GLU A 41 -7.26 -2.58 3.54
C GLU A 41 -7.13 -1.13 3.99
N HIS A 42 -6.42 -0.27 3.23
CA HIS A 42 -6.28 1.15 3.55
C HIS A 42 -7.61 1.89 3.71
N LYS A 43 -8.60 1.65 2.84
CA LYS A 43 -9.94 2.25 3.01
C LYS A 43 -10.62 1.80 4.30
N GLY A 44 -10.49 0.51 4.64
CA GLY A 44 -10.98 -0.04 5.89
C GLY A 44 -10.26 0.53 7.11
N ASP A 45 -8.94 0.69 7.02
CA ASP A 45 -8.09 1.25 8.07
C ASP A 45 -8.43 2.71 8.34
N VAL A 46 -8.65 3.54 7.32
CA VAL A 46 -9.12 4.92 7.48
C VAL A 46 -10.50 4.95 8.17
N ALA A 47 -11.43 4.10 7.76
CA ALA A 47 -12.78 4.07 8.32
C ALA A 47 -12.83 3.52 9.76
N LYS A 48 -11.90 2.64 10.13
CA LYS A 48 -11.79 2.02 11.46
C LYS A 48 -10.81 2.74 12.38
N ALA A 49 -10.02 3.68 11.85
CA ALA A 49 -9.07 4.44 12.65
C ALA A 49 -9.83 5.21 13.73
N THR A 50 -9.44 4.97 14.98
CA THR A 50 -9.94 5.71 16.14
C THR A 50 -8.74 6.18 16.96
N HIS A 51 -8.95 7.13 17.88
CA HIS A 51 -7.91 7.55 18.85
C HIS A 51 -7.35 6.38 19.67
N ALA A 52 -8.12 5.31 19.86
CA ALA A 52 -7.68 4.11 20.57
C ALA A 52 -6.96 3.08 19.67
N THR A 53 -7.10 3.17 18.34
CA THR A 53 -6.49 2.24 17.39
C THR A 53 -6.02 2.98 16.14
N PRO A 54 -4.98 3.84 16.25
CA PRO A 54 -4.47 4.54 15.09
C PRO A 54 -3.80 3.52 14.17
N CYS A 55 -4.37 3.31 12.97
CA CYS A 55 -3.69 2.55 11.94
C CYS A 55 -2.58 3.45 11.38
N LYS A 56 -1.32 3.17 11.75
CA LYS A 56 -0.16 4.04 11.51
C LYS A 56 0.41 3.88 10.10
N THR A 57 -0.35 4.25 9.08
CA THR A 57 0.22 4.48 7.75
C THR A 57 0.17 5.96 7.46
N GLU A 58 1.18 6.50 6.79
CA GLU A 58 1.23 7.92 6.42
C GLU A 58 -0.03 8.33 5.64
N LEU A 59 -0.60 7.41 4.86
CA LEU A 59 -1.89 7.59 4.20
C LEU A 59 -3.03 7.85 5.20
N VAL A 60 -3.18 7.00 6.21
CA VAL A 60 -4.26 7.09 7.20
C VAL A 60 -4.08 8.32 8.08
N GLU A 61 -2.85 8.60 8.50
CA GLU A 61 -2.52 9.78 9.30
C GLU A 61 -2.82 11.07 8.53
N HIS A 62 -2.44 11.14 7.25
CA HIS A 62 -2.79 12.27 6.38
C HIS A 62 -4.30 12.45 6.27
N CYS A 63 -5.04 11.39 5.96
CA CYS A 63 -6.50 11.46 5.86
C CYS A 63 -7.15 11.99 7.14
N TRP A 64 -6.63 11.59 8.30
CA TRP A 64 -7.21 11.97 9.58
C TRP A 64 -6.81 13.38 10.03
N THR A 65 -5.55 13.76 9.86
CA THR A 65 -5.03 15.08 10.26
C THR A 65 -5.54 16.20 9.36
N THR A 66 -5.74 15.92 8.07
CA THR A 66 -6.15 16.92 7.08
C THR A 66 -7.63 16.82 6.69
N GLY A 67 -8.30 15.70 6.98
CA GLY A 67 -9.65 15.42 6.48
C GLY A 67 -9.70 15.11 4.98
N HIS A 68 -8.56 14.95 4.31
CA HIS A 68 -8.49 14.67 2.88
C HIS A 68 -8.70 13.18 2.55
N ALA A 69 -9.05 12.91 1.30
CA ALA A 69 -9.07 11.56 0.75
C ALA A 69 -8.02 11.38 -0.37
N PHE A 70 -7.40 10.19 -0.38
CA PHE A 70 -6.50 9.80 -1.47
C PHE A 70 -7.28 9.30 -2.70
N ASP A 71 -6.81 9.70 -3.88
CA ASP A 71 -7.37 9.25 -5.15
C ASP A 71 -6.75 7.91 -5.56
N PHE A 72 -7.39 6.86 -5.06
CA PHE A 72 -7.01 5.48 -5.33
C PHE A 72 -7.21 5.06 -6.81
N SER A 73 -8.04 5.77 -7.55
CA SER A 73 -8.30 5.54 -8.98
C SER A 73 -7.08 5.97 -9.81
N ASN A 74 -6.48 7.11 -9.45
CA ASN A 74 -5.28 7.68 -10.08
C ASN A 74 -3.96 7.08 -9.57
N ALA A 75 -4.02 6.06 -8.70
CA ALA A 75 -2.81 5.43 -8.23
C ALA A 75 -2.04 4.72 -9.36
N THR A 76 -0.72 4.90 -9.35
CA THR A 76 0.21 4.47 -10.39
C THR A 76 1.25 3.51 -9.80
N THR A 77 1.73 2.56 -10.60
CA THR A 77 2.86 1.69 -10.19
C THR A 77 4.16 2.37 -10.59
N LEU A 78 5.04 2.61 -9.62
CA LEU A 78 6.36 3.23 -9.86
C LEU A 78 7.43 2.20 -10.22
N ALA A 79 7.42 1.07 -9.51
CA ALA A 79 8.38 0.01 -9.72
C ALA A 79 7.72 -1.34 -9.50
N ARG A 80 8.16 -2.32 -10.27
CA ARG A 80 7.84 -3.72 -10.07
C ARG A 80 9.17 -4.43 -10.00
N GLU A 81 9.48 -5.07 -8.88
CA GLU A 81 10.64 -5.96 -8.78
C GLU A 81 10.38 -7.13 -9.74
N GLN A 82 10.89 -6.98 -10.96
CA GLN A 82 10.99 -8.06 -11.92
C GLN A 82 12.21 -8.84 -11.47
N SER A 83 12.00 -10.04 -10.94
CA SER A 83 13.08 -11.00 -10.77
C SER A 83 13.66 -11.25 -12.16
N ASN A 84 14.72 -10.52 -12.53
CA ASN A 84 15.49 -10.78 -13.72
C ASN A 84 16.25 -12.08 -13.45
N GLY A 85 15.62 -13.20 -13.79
CA GLY A 85 16.27 -14.50 -13.83
C GLY A 85 17.35 -14.47 -14.91
N GLY A 86 18.60 -14.33 -14.47
CA GLY A 86 19.77 -14.74 -15.22
C GLY A 86 20.13 -16.18 -14.88
#